data_AF-A0AAU6ZE69-F1
#
_entry.id   AF-A0AAU6ZE69-F1
#
_cell.length_a   1.000
_cell.length_b   1.000
_cell.length_c   1.000
_cell.angle_alpha   90.00
_cell.angle_beta   90.00
_cell.angle_gamma   90.00
#
_symmetry.space_group_name_H-M   'P 1'
#
loop_
_entity.id
_entity.type
_entity.pdbx_description
1 polymer ?
#
loop_
_entity_poly.entity_id
_entity_poly.type
_entity_poly.pdbx_seq_one_letter_code
_entity_poly.pdbx_strand_id
1 'polypeptide(L)'
;MRRIFPATAATLLLLTATGCAVDTAGATKVAEDFHRAVDASNWAAACDLLQPTIREKSEEQNGDDCQSHLASVHLRVPGQVVKTEAYGREALVEFEGDAVFVAVSGSTWRVTAAGCTPREETPYSCEVGGR
;
A
#
# COMPACT_ATOMS: atom_id res chain seq x y z
N MET A 1 14.45 -8.95 -71.83
CA MET A 1 13.28 -9.38 -71.04
C MET A 1 13.68 -9.40 -69.56
N ARG A 2 12.96 -8.64 -68.72
CA ARG A 2 13.19 -8.50 -67.26
C ARG A 2 12.90 -9.81 -66.52
N ARG A 3 13.67 -10.14 -65.49
CA ARG A 3 13.15 -10.81 -64.28
C ARG A 3 13.78 -10.18 -63.05
N ILE A 4 12.96 -9.38 -62.38
CA ILE A 4 13.19 -8.76 -61.07
C ILE A 4 12.75 -9.81 -60.04
N PHE A 5 13.64 -10.22 -59.14
CA PHE A 5 13.26 -10.99 -57.94
C PHE A 5 13.30 -10.05 -56.73
N PRO A 6 12.18 -9.83 -56.03
CA PRO A 6 12.15 -8.94 -54.88
C PRO A 6 12.73 -9.64 -53.65
N ALA A 7 13.75 -9.03 -53.04
CA ALA A 7 14.19 -9.36 -51.70
C ALA A 7 13.15 -8.81 -50.71
N THR A 8 12.18 -9.63 -50.32
CA THR A 8 11.27 -9.31 -49.22
C THR A 8 11.99 -9.51 -47.90
N ALA A 9 12.57 -8.41 -47.37
CA ALA A 9 13.02 -8.31 -45.99
C ALA A 9 11.78 -8.29 -45.07
N ALA A 10 11.56 -9.39 -44.35
CA ALA A 10 10.53 -9.48 -43.32
C ALA A 10 11.05 -8.82 -42.03
N THR A 11 10.74 -7.54 -41.85
CA THR A 11 11.02 -6.81 -40.62
C THR A 11 10.03 -7.25 -39.54
N LEU A 12 10.44 -8.16 -38.65
CA LEU A 12 9.68 -8.46 -37.43
C LEU A 12 9.70 -7.24 -36.50
N LEU A 13 8.59 -6.52 -36.44
CA LEU A 13 8.35 -5.48 -35.44
C LEU A 13 8.09 -6.17 -34.08
N LEU A 14 9.11 -6.25 -33.23
CA LEU A 14 8.95 -6.64 -31.83
C LEU A 14 8.24 -5.50 -31.07
N LEU A 15 6.91 -5.59 -30.93
CA LEU A 15 6.17 -4.75 -30.00
C LEU A 15 6.46 -5.20 -28.57
N THR A 16 7.45 -4.58 -27.92
CA THR A 16 7.64 -4.71 -26.47
C THR A 16 6.59 -3.88 -25.76
N ALA A 17 5.48 -4.51 -25.35
CA ALA A 17 4.52 -3.87 -24.47
C ALA A 17 5.17 -3.67 -23.10
N THR A 18 5.64 -2.44 -22.80
CA THR A 18 5.98 -2.04 -21.44
C THR A 18 4.68 -1.85 -20.67
N GLY A 19 4.13 -2.95 -20.15
CA GLY A 19 3.01 -2.90 -19.22
C GLY A 19 3.46 -2.22 -17.93
N CYS A 20 2.74 -1.20 -17.48
CA CYS A 20 2.94 -0.62 -16.15
C CYS A 20 2.64 -1.71 -15.11
N ALA A 21 3.68 -2.36 -14.59
CA ALA A 21 3.54 -3.31 -13.50
C ALA A 21 3.16 -2.54 -12.22
N VAL A 22 2.12 -3.00 -11.53
CA VAL A 22 1.74 -2.44 -10.24
C VAL A 22 2.72 -2.95 -9.17
N ASP A 23 3.27 -2.05 -8.37
CA ASP A 23 4.31 -2.34 -7.38
C ASP A 23 3.69 -2.89 -6.07
N THR A 24 3.29 -4.16 -6.09
CA THR A 24 2.78 -4.86 -4.90
C THR A 24 3.87 -5.11 -3.86
N ALA A 25 5.14 -5.21 -4.28
CA ALA A 25 6.26 -5.39 -3.36
C ALA A 25 6.48 -4.15 -2.49
N GLY A 26 6.45 -2.95 -3.08
CA GLY A 26 6.50 -1.70 -2.34
C GLY A 26 5.30 -1.49 -1.41
N ALA A 27 4.09 -1.88 -1.86
CA ALA A 27 2.90 -1.87 -1.01
C ALA A 27 3.05 -2.80 0.21
N THR A 28 3.51 -4.03 0.00
CA THR A 28 3.76 -4.99 1.09
C THR A 28 4.80 -4.45 2.07
N LYS A 29 5.91 -3.93 1.53
CA LYS A 29 7.01 -3.40 2.32
C LYS A 29 6.59 -2.25 3.24
N VAL A 30 5.80 -1.29 2.76
CA VAL A 30 5.39 -0.15 3.60
C VAL A 30 4.49 -0.61 4.75
N ALA A 31 3.64 -1.63 4.53
CA ALA A 31 2.80 -2.20 5.56
C ALA A 31 3.62 -2.94 6.62
N GLU A 32 4.58 -3.78 6.21
CA GLU A 32 5.53 -4.43 7.13
C GLU A 32 6.36 -3.42 7.93
N ASP A 33 6.81 -2.34 7.27
CA ASP A 33 7.57 -1.26 7.90
C ASP A 33 6.72 -0.55 8.97
N PHE A 34 5.42 -0.35 8.72
CA PHE A 34 4.50 0.21 9.69
C PHE A 34 4.32 -0.69 10.91
N HIS A 35 4.05 -1.98 10.69
CA HIS A 35 3.89 -2.93 11.79
C HIS A 35 5.16 -3.11 12.62
N ARG A 36 6.34 -3.10 11.99
CA ARG A 36 7.62 -3.13 12.71
C ARG A 36 7.82 -1.87 13.56
N ALA A 37 7.38 -0.70 13.07
CA ALA A 37 7.44 0.53 13.86
C ALA A 37 6.48 0.46 15.06
N VAL A 38 5.27 -0.07 14.87
CA VAL A 38 4.29 -0.31 15.95
C VAL A 38 4.83 -1.29 17.00
N ASP A 39 5.38 -2.43 16.58
CA ASP A 39 5.97 -3.45 17.47
C ASP A 39 7.13 -2.88 18.30
N ALA A 40 7.97 -2.06 17.67
CA ALA A 40 9.05 -1.35 18.36
C ALA A 40 8.59 -0.14 19.20
N SER A 41 7.28 0.15 19.26
CA SER A 41 6.71 1.36 19.87
C SER A 41 7.34 2.66 19.34
N ASN A 42 7.84 2.64 18.11
CA ASN A 42 8.40 3.80 17.43
C ASN A 42 7.29 4.55 16.67
N TRP A 43 6.44 5.23 17.45
CA TRP A 43 5.26 5.93 16.94
C TRP A 43 5.60 7.04 15.95
N ALA A 44 6.76 7.68 16.10
CA ALA A 44 7.25 8.67 15.13
C ALA A 44 7.47 8.04 13.74
N ALA A 45 8.17 6.90 13.69
CA ALA A 45 8.36 6.18 12.44
C ALA A 45 7.04 5.66 11.85
N ALA A 46 6.10 5.20 12.69
CA ALA A 46 4.78 4.79 12.25
C ALA A 46 3.99 5.96 11.62
N CYS A 47 4.03 7.14 12.26
CA CYS A 47 3.40 8.36 11.75
C CYS A 47 4.00 8.85 10.41
N ASP A 48 5.31 8.69 10.20
CA ASP A 48 5.98 9.09 8.96
C ASP A 48 5.58 8.22 7.75
N LEU A 49 5.14 6.98 8.02
CA LEU A 49 4.65 6.05 7.01
C LEU A 49 3.19 6.29 6.63
N LEU A 50 2.44 7.05 7.43
CA LEU A 50 1.09 7.47 7.08
C LEU A 50 1.11 8.40 5.87
N GLN A 51 0.02 8.37 5.10
CA GLN A 51 -0.26 9.42 4.13
C GLN A 51 -0.44 10.74 4.88
N PRO A 52 0.04 11.89 4.37
CA PRO A 52 -0.03 13.18 5.07
C PRO A 52 -1.43 13.52 5.63
N THR A 53 -2.48 13.35 4.81
CA THR A 53 -3.86 13.59 5.25
C THR A 53 -4.31 12.66 6.38
N ILE A 54 -3.79 11.43 6.46
CA ILE A 54 -4.12 10.49 7.53
C ILE A 54 -3.33 10.81 8.81
N ARG A 55 -2.10 11.30 8.66
CA ARG A 55 -1.30 11.84 9.76
C ARG A 55 -1.99 13.05 10.39
N GLU A 56 -2.42 14.01 9.57
CA GLU A 56 -3.19 15.19 10.02
C GLU A 56 -4.50 14.78 10.72
N LYS A 57 -5.28 13.87 10.13
CA LYS A 57 -6.50 13.35 10.78
C LYS A 57 -6.24 12.63 12.10
N SER A 58 -5.08 12.01 12.26
CA SER A 58 -4.71 11.34 13.52
C SER A 58 -4.44 12.37 14.62
N GLU A 59 -3.84 13.51 14.27
CA GLU A 59 -3.62 14.63 15.21
C GLU A 59 -4.97 15.24 15.67
N GLU A 60 -5.94 15.34 14.77
CA GLU A 60 -7.25 15.92 15.10
C GLU A 60 -8.12 15.04 16.01
N GLN A 61 -7.99 13.71 15.95
CA GLN A 61 -8.97 12.78 16.53
C GLN A 61 -9.03 12.79 18.07
N ASN A 62 -7.97 13.19 18.76
CA ASN A 62 -7.96 13.36 20.22
C ASN A 62 -7.40 14.72 20.68
N GLY A 63 -7.05 15.62 19.76
CA GLY A 63 -6.38 16.88 20.06
C GLY A 63 -4.90 16.73 20.47
N ASP A 64 -4.34 15.53 20.31
CA ASP A 64 -2.95 15.19 20.58
C ASP A 64 -2.14 15.11 19.27
N ASP A 65 -0.82 14.88 19.36
CA ASP A 65 -0.04 14.60 18.16
C ASP A 65 -0.32 13.19 17.58
N CYS A 66 0.12 12.95 16.34
CA CYS A 66 -0.08 11.68 15.65
C CYS A 66 0.46 10.50 16.48
N GLN A 67 1.62 10.68 17.10
CA GLN A 67 2.29 9.63 17.87
C GLN A 67 1.44 9.20 19.08
N SER A 68 0.88 10.17 19.78
CA SER A 68 0.00 9.95 20.92
C SER A 68 -1.31 9.28 20.50
N HIS A 69 -1.89 9.69 19.36
CA HIS A 69 -3.05 9.01 18.79
C HIS A 69 -2.75 7.55 18.45
N LEU A 70 -1.67 7.28 17.71
CA LEU A 70 -1.27 5.91 17.35
C LEU A 70 -0.96 5.04 18.56
N ALA A 71 -0.37 5.61 19.62
CA ALA A 71 -0.13 4.91 20.88
C ALA A 71 -1.41 4.63 21.67
N SER A 72 -2.46 5.43 21.46
CA SER A 72 -3.75 5.30 22.17
C SER A 72 -4.69 4.28 21.53
N VAL A 73 -4.56 4.02 20.23
CA VAL A 73 -5.38 3.05 19.51
C VAL A 73 -4.81 1.64 19.63
N HIS A 74 -5.68 0.63 19.57
CA HIS A 74 -5.27 -0.77 19.77
C HIS A 74 -4.70 -1.39 18.49
N LEU A 75 -3.54 -0.93 18.06
CA LEU A 75 -2.81 -1.51 16.93
C LEU A 75 -2.17 -2.84 17.34
N ARG A 76 -2.64 -3.92 16.73
CA ARG A 76 -2.07 -5.26 16.95
C ARG A 76 -0.84 -5.46 16.06
N VAL A 77 0.11 -6.24 16.55
CA VAL A 77 1.19 -6.78 15.72
C VAL A 77 0.66 -8.06 15.06
N PRO A 78 0.55 -8.12 13.72
CA PRO A 78 -0.02 -9.24 13.01
C PRO A 78 1.01 -10.35 12.83
N GLY A 79 0.54 -11.49 12.32
CA GLY A 79 1.41 -12.56 11.84
C GLY A 79 1.98 -12.28 10.44
N GLN A 80 2.17 -13.32 9.65
CA GLN A 80 2.77 -13.20 8.32
C GLN A 80 1.82 -12.51 7.32
N VAL A 81 2.38 -11.95 6.24
CA VAL A 81 1.59 -11.48 5.09
C VAL A 81 0.89 -12.67 4.44
N VAL A 82 -0.43 -12.59 4.31
CA VAL A 82 -1.27 -13.59 3.64
C VAL A 82 -1.41 -13.26 2.15
N LYS A 83 -1.67 -11.98 1.84
CA LYS A 83 -1.98 -11.54 0.48
C LYS A 83 -1.71 -10.05 0.30
N THR A 84 -1.28 -9.67 -0.89
CA THR A 84 -1.25 -8.26 -1.33
C THR A 84 -1.99 -8.12 -2.64
N GLU A 85 -3.00 -7.26 -2.66
CA GLU A 85 -3.79 -6.93 -3.84
C GLU A 85 -3.71 -5.45 -4.14
N ALA A 86 -3.34 -5.11 -5.37
CA ALA A 86 -3.24 -3.73 -5.78
C ALA A 86 -4.27 -3.38 -6.85
N TYR A 87 -4.89 -2.23 -6.66
CA TYR A 87 -5.95 -1.64 -7.47
C TYR A 87 -5.44 -0.28 -7.98
N GLY A 88 -4.62 -0.33 -9.03
CA GLY A 88 -3.99 0.86 -9.59
C GLY A 88 -2.96 1.49 -8.63
N ARG A 89 -3.34 2.58 -7.95
CA ARG A 89 -2.47 3.34 -7.03
C ARG A 89 -2.78 3.06 -5.55
N GLU A 90 -3.64 2.10 -5.29
CA GLU A 90 -4.06 1.68 -3.95
C GLU A 90 -3.78 0.18 -3.82
N ALA A 91 -3.56 -0.29 -2.60
CA ALA A 91 -3.41 -1.71 -2.34
C ALA A 91 -3.93 -2.07 -0.94
N LEU A 92 -4.42 -3.30 -0.83
CA LEU A 92 -4.76 -3.98 0.40
C LEU A 92 -3.66 -5.00 0.68
N VAL A 93 -3.05 -4.92 1.86
CA VAL A 93 -2.11 -5.91 2.38
C VAL A 93 -2.79 -6.62 3.55
N GLU A 94 -3.12 -7.89 3.35
CA GLU A 94 -3.71 -8.75 4.38
C GLU A 94 -2.60 -9.50 5.11
N PHE A 95 -2.65 -9.46 6.43
CA PHE A 95 -1.82 -10.25 7.32
C PHE A 95 -2.70 -11.23 8.11
N GLU A 96 -2.06 -12.18 8.79
CA GLU A 96 -2.76 -12.99 9.78
C GLU A 96 -3.24 -12.08 10.94
N GLY A 97 -4.57 -11.87 10.99
CA GLY A 97 -5.24 -11.13 12.06
C GLY A 97 -5.34 -9.61 11.87
N ASP A 98 -4.83 -9.06 10.76
CA ASP A 98 -4.91 -7.63 10.45
C ASP A 98 -4.92 -7.36 8.94
N ALA A 99 -5.31 -6.14 8.57
CA ALA A 99 -5.17 -5.63 7.22
C ALA A 99 -4.71 -4.18 7.23
N VAL A 100 -3.92 -3.82 6.22
CA VAL A 100 -3.41 -2.47 5.99
C VAL A 100 -3.79 -2.03 4.58
N PHE A 101 -4.40 -0.85 4.48
CA PHE A 101 -4.60 -0.18 3.20
C PHE A 101 -3.47 0.80 2.97
N VAL A 102 -2.96 0.82 1.75
CA VAL A 102 -1.88 1.71 1.32
C VAL A 102 -2.22 2.36 0.00
N ALA A 103 -1.70 3.57 -0.22
CA ALA A 103 -1.85 4.29 -1.47
C ALA A 103 -0.55 4.99 -1.86
N VAL A 104 -0.34 5.17 -3.16
CA VAL A 104 0.78 5.96 -3.67
C VAL A 104 0.55 7.44 -3.38
N SER A 105 1.39 8.01 -2.53
CA SER A 105 1.50 9.46 -2.31
C SER A 105 2.77 9.98 -2.98
N GLY A 106 2.60 10.82 -4.00
CA GLY A 106 3.71 11.19 -4.90
C GLY A 106 4.25 9.97 -5.64
N SER A 107 5.50 9.60 -5.35
CA SER A 107 6.19 8.42 -5.92
C SER A 107 6.39 7.28 -4.92
N THR A 108 5.82 7.37 -3.71
CA THR A 108 6.03 6.39 -2.63
C THR A 108 4.71 5.85 -2.10
N TRP A 109 4.67 4.58 -1.72
CA TRP A 109 3.56 4.03 -0.96
C TRP A 109 3.49 4.62 0.45
N ARG A 110 2.27 4.82 0.93
CA ARG A 110 1.96 5.31 2.28
C ARG A 110 0.75 4.58 2.84
N VAL A 111 0.72 4.40 4.15
CA VAL A 111 -0.42 3.80 4.86
C VAL A 111 -1.59 4.77 4.86
N THR A 112 -2.76 4.28 4.46
CA THR A 112 -4.02 5.03 4.47
C THR A 112 -4.99 4.57 5.55
N ALA A 113 -4.91 3.30 5.93
CA ALA A 113 -5.61 2.74 7.07
C ALA A 113 -4.87 1.51 7.62
N ALA A 114 -4.96 1.27 8.93
CA ALA A 114 -4.28 0.16 9.61
C ALA A 114 -5.08 -0.31 10.84
N GLY A 115 -4.74 -1.50 11.35
CA GLY A 115 -5.53 -2.13 12.40
C GLY A 115 -6.89 -2.61 11.88
N CYS A 116 -6.97 -2.96 10.58
CA CYS A 116 -8.23 -3.19 9.92
C CYS A 116 -8.70 -4.63 10.10
N THR A 117 -9.95 -4.80 10.52
CA THR A 117 -10.61 -6.11 10.60
C THR A 117 -11.66 -6.24 9.49
N PRO A 118 -11.70 -7.38 8.76
CA PRO A 118 -12.76 -7.63 7.80
C PRO A 118 -14.11 -7.64 8.50
N ARG A 119 -15.12 -7.08 7.84
CA ARG A 119 -16.53 -7.28 8.18
C ARG A 119 -17.23 -7.89 6.98
N GLU A 120 -18.38 -8.52 7.20
CA GLU A 120 -19.11 -9.25 6.16
C GLU A 120 -19.54 -8.33 4.99
N GLU A 121 -20.78 -7.87 4.98
CA GLU A 121 -21.35 -7.05 3.88
C GLU A 121 -20.99 -5.55 4.03
N THR A 122 -19.97 -5.21 4.81
CA THR A 122 -19.60 -3.82 5.12
C THR A 122 -18.10 -3.58 4.97
N PRO A 123 -17.65 -2.33 4.76
CA PRO A 123 -16.22 -2.00 4.75
C PRO A 123 -15.48 -2.48 5.99
N TYR A 124 -14.17 -2.63 5.84
CA TYR A 124 -13.26 -2.94 6.95
C TYR A 124 -13.43 -1.92 8.09
N SER A 125 -13.25 -2.39 9.32
CA SER A 125 -13.21 -1.52 10.49
C SER A 125 -11.76 -1.34 10.90
N CYS A 126 -11.26 -0.11 10.75
CA CYS A 126 -9.87 0.23 11.02
C CYS A 126 -9.73 1.10 12.27
N GLU A 127 -8.61 0.94 12.97
CA GLU A 127 -8.22 1.77 14.11
C GLU A 127 -7.62 3.11 13.64
N VAL A 128 -6.99 3.12 12.46
CA VAL A 128 -6.40 4.31 11.84
C VAL A 128 -6.99 4.51 10.45
N GLY A 129 -7.19 5.77 10.03
CA GLY A 129 -7.66 6.10 8.68
C GLY A 129 -9.18 6.17 8.52
N GLY A 130 -9.93 5.69 9.52
CA GLY A 130 -11.40 5.75 9.57
C GLY A 130 -12.09 4.50 9.01
N ARG A 131 -13.42 4.58 8.86
CA ARG A 131 -14.30 3.53 8.34
C ARG A 131 -15.00 4.03 7.09
#